data_AF-A0A034VBM1-F1
#
_entry.id   AF-A0A034VBM1-F1
#
_cell.length_a   1.000
_cell.length_b   1.000
_cell.length_c   1.000
_cell.angle_alpha   90.00
_cell.angle_beta   90.00
_cell.angle_gamma   90.00
#
_symmetry.space_group_name_H-M   'P 1'
#
loop_
_entity.id
_entity.type
_entity.pdbx_description
1 polymer ?
#
loop_
_entity_poly.entity_id
_entity_poly.type
_entity_poly.pdbx_seq_one_letter_code
_entity_poly.pdbx_strand_id
1 'polypeptide(L)'
;MKASTMLEHEPQFATILAFDVKVEREAQEMADSLGVKIFQADIIYHLFDKFMAYREELKQKKREEFRSIAVFPCKLKILPQFIFNSRDPIVMGVMVENGIVKVGTPICVPSQEFVDIGIVTSIESNHKQIESARKGQEICIKIEPIPGESPKMFGRHFDADDMLVSKISRQSIDACKDYFRDDLIKADWSLMVELKKLFEIL
;
A
#
# COMPACT_ATOMS: atom_id res chain seq x y z
N MET A 1 -24.24 18.69 18.09
CA MET A 1 -22.87 19.21 17.94
C MET A 1 -21.75 18.30 18.44
N LYS A 2 -21.96 17.32 19.35
CA LYS A 2 -20.85 16.46 19.84
C LYS A 2 -20.34 15.41 18.83
N ALA A 3 -21.18 14.97 17.88
CA ALA A 3 -20.78 13.97 16.89
C ALA A 3 -20.07 14.59 15.67
N SER A 4 -20.47 15.80 15.27
CA SER A 4 -19.86 16.50 14.12
C SER A 4 -18.40 16.89 14.37
N THR A 5 -18.00 17.15 15.61
CA THR A 5 -16.59 17.41 15.97
C THR A 5 -15.68 16.22 15.67
N MET A 6 -16.21 14.99 15.62
CA MET A 6 -15.41 13.81 15.27
C MET A 6 -15.00 13.80 13.79
N LEU A 7 -15.64 14.59 12.92
CA LEU A 7 -15.25 14.69 11.50
C LEU A 7 -13.83 15.25 11.33
N GLU A 8 -13.39 16.09 12.26
CA GLU A 8 -12.05 16.71 12.23
C GLU A 8 -10.97 15.79 12.82
N HIS A 9 -11.36 14.76 13.57
CA HIS A 9 -10.44 13.85 14.26
C HIS A 9 -10.44 12.45 13.65
N GLU A 10 -11.58 11.77 13.72
CA GLU A 10 -11.78 10.42 13.23
C GLU A 10 -13.17 10.32 12.59
N PRO A 11 -13.29 10.56 11.27
CA PRO A 11 -14.59 10.61 10.58
C PRO A 11 -15.45 9.36 10.77
N GLN A 12 -14.82 8.21 10.95
CA GLN A 12 -15.49 6.94 11.28
C GLN A 12 -16.30 6.96 12.58
N PHE A 13 -16.03 7.90 13.48
CA PHE A 13 -16.74 8.09 14.74
C PHE A 13 -17.70 9.29 14.71
N ALA A 14 -17.81 9.99 13.58
CA ALA A 14 -18.84 11.00 13.36
C ALA A 14 -20.20 10.34 13.10
N THR A 15 -20.68 9.60 14.10
CA THR A 15 -21.86 8.75 14.00
C THR A 15 -22.71 8.84 15.27
N ILE A 16 -24.00 8.55 15.15
CA ILE A 16 -24.94 8.47 16.27
C ILE A 16 -25.59 7.09 16.26
N LEU A 17 -25.49 6.35 17.37
CA LEU A 17 -26.16 5.06 17.57
C LEU A 17 -27.46 5.28 18.37
N ALA A 18 -28.59 5.24 17.69
CA ALA A 18 -29.93 5.46 18.23
C ALA A 18 -30.60 4.10 18.54
N PHE A 19 -30.48 3.64 19.78
CA PHE A 19 -31.09 2.39 20.26
C PHE A 19 -32.50 2.63 20.80
N ASP A 20 -33.49 1.95 20.21
CA ASP A 20 -34.90 1.97 20.65
C ASP A 20 -35.46 3.40 20.88
N VAL A 21 -35.04 4.34 20.04
CA VAL A 21 -35.51 5.73 20.05
C VAL A 21 -35.86 6.19 18.65
N LYS A 22 -36.82 7.12 18.56
CA LYS A 22 -37.19 7.77 17.29
C LYS A 22 -36.20 8.88 16.96
N VAL A 23 -35.83 8.98 15.69
CA VAL A 23 -35.03 10.08 15.14
C VAL A 23 -35.97 11.05 14.46
N GLU A 24 -36.06 12.28 14.98
CA GLU A 24 -36.88 13.34 14.38
C GLU A 24 -36.33 13.73 13.00
N ARG A 25 -37.22 14.13 12.08
CA ARG A 25 -36.83 14.44 10.69
C ARG A 25 -35.80 15.57 10.62
N GLU A 26 -35.97 16.62 11.41
CA GLU A 26 -35.03 17.74 11.49
C GLU A 26 -33.63 17.31 11.97
N ALA A 27 -33.58 16.33 12.88
CA ALA A 27 -32.31 15.78 13.37
C ALA A 27 -31.60 14.96 12.29
N GLN A 28 -32.35 14.19 11.49
CA GLN A 28 -31.81 13.45 10.36
C GLN A 28 -31.27 14.39 9.27
N GLU A 29 -32.04 15.41 8.88
CA GLU A 29 -31.63 16.42 7.90
C GLU A 29 -30.38 17.19 8.36
N MET A 30 -30.34 17.57 9.64
CA MET A 30 -29.15 18.20 10.24
C MET A 30 -27.94 17.26 10.23
N ALA A 31 -28.11 15.98 10.56
CA ALA A 31 -27.01 15.03 10.56
C ALA A 31 -26.45 14.81 9.15
N ASP A 32 -27.33 14.66 8.14
CA ASP A 32 -26.91 14.49 6.75
C ASP A 32 -26.17 15.72 6.22
N SER A 33 -26.67 16.94 6.50
CA SER A 33 -25.98 18.19 6.11
C SER A 33 -24.62 18.37 6.78
N LEU A 34 -24.44 17.88 8.00
CA LEU A 34 -23.18 17.92 8.72
C LEU A 34 -22.26 16.73 8.37
N GLY A 35 -22.71 15.74 7.60
CA GLY A 35 -21.95 14.53 7.30
C GLY A 35 -21.87 13.53 8.46
N VAL A 36 -22.79 13.59 9.43
CA VAL A 36 -22.89 12.68 10.57
C VAL A 36 -23.82 11.52 10.23
N LYS A 37 -23.37 10.27 10.38
CA LYS A 37 -24.21 9.09 10.09
C LYS A 37 -25.03 8.66 11.30
N ILE A 38 -26.36 8.63 11.18
CA ILE A 38 -27.23 8.07 12.22
C ILE A 38 -27.54 6.60 11.90
N PHE A 39 -27.31 5.73 12.87
CA PHE A 39 -27.75 4.34 12.85
C PHE A 39 -28.89 4.16 13.86
N GLN A 40 -30.05 3.73 13.36
CA GLN A 40 -31.21 3.45 14.19
C GLN A 40 -31.53 1.95 14.15
N ALA A 41 -31.78 1.36 15.32
CA ALA A 41 -32.33 0.02 15.47
C ALA A 41 -32.88 -0.21 16.90
N ASP A 42 -33.78 -1.17 16.99
CA ASP A 42 -34.47 -1.67 18.19
C ASP A 42 -33.73 -2.83 18.87
N ILE A 43 -32.68 -3.37 18.23
CA ILE A 43 -31.83 -4.45 18.74
C ILE A 43 -30.36 -3.98 18.72
N ILE A 44 -29.67 -4.12 19.86
CA ILE A 44 -28.29 -3.65 20.04
C ILE A 44 -27.33 -4.29 19.01
N TYR A 45 -27.50 -5.58 18.70
CA TYR A 45 -26.66 -6.27 17.70
C TYR A 45 -26.79 -5.68 16.30
N HIS A 46 -27.99 -5.26 15.88
CA HIS A 46 -28.17 -4.60 14.59
C HIS A 46 -27.46 -3.24 14.51
N LEU A 47 -27.39 -2.49 15.62
CA LEU A 47 -26.58 -1.25 15.66
C LEU A 47 -25.10 -1.57 15.51
N PHE A 48 -24.62 -2.58 16.22
CA PHE A 48 -23.23 -3.02 16.15
C PHE A 48 -22.86 -3.43 14.73
N ASP A 49 -23.66 -4.31 14.10
CA ASP A 49 -23.41 -4.80 12.74
C ASP A 49 -23.39 -3.66 11.71
N LYS A 50 -24.38 -2.75 11.78
CA LYS A 50 -24.45 -1.58 10.90
C LYS A 50 -23.23 -0.66 11.08
N PHE A 51 -22.80 -0.42 12.30
CA PHE A 51 -21.63 0.40 12.59
C PHE A 51 -20.33 -0.25 12.13
N MET A 52 -20.16 -1.56 12.37
CA MET A 52 -18.99 -2.30 11.93
C MET A 52 -18.90 -2.36 10.41
N ALA A 53 -20.02 -2.58 9.71
CA ALA A 53 -20.08 -2.54 8.25
C ALA A 53 -19.67 -1.17 7.70
N TYR A 54 -20.16 -0.09 8.30
CA TYR A 54 -19.79 1.28 7.92
C TYR A 54 -18.30 1.56 8.12
N ARG A 55 -17.72 1.12 9.26
CA ARG A 55 -16.28 1.27 9.51
C ARG A 55 -15.45 0.51 8.48
N GLU A 56 -15.86 -0.71 8.14
CA GLU A 56 -15.16 -1.51 7.14
C GLU A 56 -15.25 -0.87 5.75
N GLU A 57 -16.42 -0.34 5.37
CA GLU A 57 -16.59 0.39 4.11
C GLU A 57 -15.67 1.62 4.03
N LEU A 58 -15.59 2.42 5.11
CA LEU A 58 -14.69 3.57 5.17
C LEU A 58 -13.22 3.14 5.09
N LYS A 59 -12.84 2.07 5.80
CA LYS A 59 -11.50 1.49 5.75
C LYS A 59 -11.14 1.08 4.32
N GLN A 60 -12.04 0.40 3.62
CA GLN A 60 -11.84 -0.03 2.23
C GLN A 60 -11.73 1.16 1.26
N LYS A 61 -12.58 2.18 1.40
CA LYS A 61 -12.48 3.41 0.59
C LYS A 61 -11.13 4.09 0.76
N LYS A 62 -10.65 4.23 2.01
CA LYS A 62 -9.32 4.80 2.29
C LYS A 62 -8.19 3.93 1.75
N ARG A 63 -8.30 2.60 1.85
CA ARG A 63 -7.32 1.70 1.24
C ARG A 63 -7.26 1.86 -0.28
N GLU A 64 -8.38 2.02 -0.96
CA GLU A 64 -8.38 2.23 -2.42
C GLU A 64 -7.77 3.60 -2.78
N GLU A 65 -8.15 4.66 -2.06
CA GLU A 65 -7.61 6.02 -2.23
C GLU A 65 -6.08 6.07 -2.10
N PHE A 66 -5.52 5.34 -1.12
CA PHE A 66 -4.09 5.34 -0.82
C PHE A 66 -3.32 4.15 -1.44
N ARG A 67 -3.98 3.32 -2.27
CA ARG A 67 -3.37 2.11 -2.84
C ARG A 67 -2.13 2.40 -3.68
N SER A 68 -2.18 3.47 -4.49
CA SER A 68 -1.07 3.88 -5.36
C SER A 68 0.06 4.61 -4.61
N ILE A 69 -0.23 5.13 -3.41
CA ILE A 69 0.72 5.84 -2.56
C ILE A 69 1.48 4.85 -1.66
N ALA A 70 0.79 3.78 -1.22
CA ALA A 70 1.35 2.79 -0.32
C ALA A 70 2.38 1.89 -1.03
N VAL A 71 3.65 2.13 -0.73
CA VAL A 71 4.78 1.31 -1.18
C VAL A 71 5.19 0.37 -0.06
N PHE A 72 4.95 -0.92 -0.28
CA PHE A 72 5.34 -1.97 0.65
C PHE A 72 6.86 -2.19 0.58
N PRO A 73 7.52 -2.45 1.73
CA PRO A 73 8.97 -2.61 1.75
C PRO A 73 9.36 -3.95 1.13
N CYS A 74 10.30 -3.95 0.19
CA CYS A 74 10.84 -5.17 -0.40
C CYS A 74 12.35 -5.07 -0.65
N LYS A 75 12.99 -6.24 -0.64
CA LYS A 75 14.40 -6.45 -1.00
C LYS A 75 14.47 -7.65 -1.94
N LEU A 76 14.95 -7.45 -3.15
CA LEU A 76 14.92 -8.42 -4.23
C LEU A 76 16.34 -8.67 -4.73
N LYS A 77 16.74 -9.94 -4.71
CA LYS A 77 18.00 -10.40 -5.28
C LYS A 77 17.79 -10.79 -6.74
N ILE A 78 18.62 -10.27 -7.62
CA ILE A 78 18.58 -10.60 -9.05
C ILE A 78 19.08 -12.04 -9.24
N LEU A 79 18.42 -12.80 -10.12
CA LEU A 79 18.86 -14.13 -10.54
C LEU A 79 19.59 -14.00 -11.89
N PRO A 80 20.94 -14.07 -11.91
CA PRO A 80 21.74 -13.75 -13.10
C PRO A 80 21.39 -14.59 -14.33
N GLN A 81 20.98 -15.85 -14.12
CA GLN A 81 20.61 -16.78 -15.18
C GLN A 81 19.23 -16.49 -15.80
N PHE A 82 18.45 -15.57 -15.23
CA PHE A 82 17.08 -15.28 -15.64
C PHE A 82 16.89 -13.82 -16.04
N ILE A 83 17.74 -13.30 -16.91
CA ILE A 83 17.57 -11.97 -17.51
C ILE A 83 16.99 -12.14 -18.93
N PHE A 84 15.72 -11.74 -19.11
CA PHE A 84 14.99 -11.94 -20.38
C PHE A 84 14.97 -10.70 -21.27
N ASN A 85 14.91 -9.50 -20.66
CA ASN A 85 15.07 -8.24 -21.36
C ASN A 85 15.82 -7.23 -20.50
N SER A 86 16.84 -6.60 -21.06
CA SER A 86 17.77 -5.74 -20.30
C SER A 86 17.38 -4.28 -20.26
N ARG A 87 16.37 -3.85 -21.05
CA ARG A 87 15.90 -2.46 -21.12
C ARG A 87 14.48 -2.37 -21.70
N ASP A 88 13.67 -1.50 -21.08
CA ASP A 88 12.40 -0.95 -21.58
C ASP A 88 11.47 -1.94 -22.33
N PRO A 89 10.72 -2.78 -21.60
CA PRO A 89 10.75 -2.96 -20.14
C PRO A 89 11.86 -3.91 -19.72
N ILE A 90 12.43 -3.71 -18.54
CA ILE A 90 13.35 -4.70 -17.95
C ILE A 90 12.53 -5.91 -17.52
N VAL A 91 12.94 -7.11 -17.93
CA VAL A 91 12.28 -8.37 -17.55
C VAL A 91 13.33 -9.31 -16.97
N MET A 92 13.19 -9.67 -15.70
CA MET A 92 14.16 -10.49 -14.99
C MET A 92 13.52 -11.35 -13.89
N GLY A 93 14.15 -12.48 -13.63
CA GLY A 93 13.93 -13.31 -12.47
C GLY A 93 14.59 -12.71 -11.24
N VAL A 94 13.85 -12.67 -10.13
CA VAL A 94 14.33 -12.21 -8.83
C VAL A 94 13.86 -13.16 -7.73
N MET A 95 14.63 -13.23 -6.65
CA MET A 95 14.21 -13.83 -5.40
C MET A 95 13.83 -12.73 -4.42
N VAL A 96 12.65 -12.83 -3.80
CA VAL A 96 12.26 -11.92 -2.73
C VAL A 96 13.04 -12.31 -1.48
N GLU A 97 14.08 -11.55 -1.12
CA GLU A 97 14.87 -11.84 0.08
C GLU A 97 14.14 -11.42 1.35
N ASN A 98 13.39 -10.31 1.29
CA ASN A 98 12.65 -9.80 2.41
C ASN A 98 11.47 -8.92 1.97
N GLY A 99 10.44 -8.85 2.81
CA GLY A 99 9.27 -8.02 2.57
C GLY A 99 8.30 -8.56 1.52
N ILE A 100 7.63 -7.63 0.84
CA ILE A 100 6.58 -7.91 -0.15
C ILE A 100 6.75 -6.99 -1.34
N VAL A 101 6.85 -7.57 -2.53
CA VAL A 101 6.76 -6.81 -3.78
C VAL A 101 5.34 -6.94 -4.35
N LYS A 102 4.78 -5.82 -4.81
CA LYS A 102 3.47 -5.75 -5.46
C LYS A 102 3.58 -5.10 -6.83
N VAL A 103 2.64 -5.38 -7.71
CA VAL A 103 2.45 -4.54 -8.91
C VAL A 103 2.25 -3.08 -8.48
N GLY A 104 2.93 -2.16 -9.16
CA GLY A 104 3.00 -0.74 -8.81
C GLY A 104 4.18 -0.36 -7.92
N THR A 105 4.99 -1.31 -7.45
CA THR A 105 6.14 -0.99 -6.57
C THR A 105 7.25 -0.28 -7.37
N PRO A 106 7.65 0.95 -7.01
CA PRO A 106 8.83 1.59 -7.57
C PRO A 106 10.11 0.93 -7.03
N ILE A 107 11.10 0.71 -7.89
CA ILE A 107 12.33 -0.03 -7.59
C ILE A 107 13.56 0.85 -7.83
N CYS A 108 14.52 0.79 -6.91
CA CYS A 108 15.83 1.43 -7.04
C CYS A 108 16.98 0.49 -6.66
N VAL A 109 18.20 0.86 -7.05
CA VAL A 109 19.46 0.18 -6.71
C VAL A 109 20.28 1.05 -5.76
N PRO A 110 20.34 0.73 -4.44
CA PRO A 110 21.03 1.56 -3.47
C PRO A 110 22.54 1.68 -3.70
N SER A 111 23.20 0.59 -4.14
CA SER A 111 24.64 0.54 -4.40
C SER A 111 25.10 1.45 -5.53
N GLN A 112 24.21 1.79 -6.46
CA GLN A 112 24.48 2.62 -7.63
C GLN A 112 23.90 4.03 -7.40
N GLU A 113 24.29 4.70 -6.32
CA GLU A 113 23.81 6.06 -5.98
C GLU A 113 22.27 6.17 -6.00
N PHE A 114 21.58 5.13 -5.53
CA PHE A 114 20.10 5.05 -5.54
C PHE A 114 19.47 5.18 -6.92
N VAL A 115 20.11 4.66 -7.98
CA VAL A 115 19.55 4.65 -9.34
C VAL A 115 18.13 4.10 -9.34
N ASP A 116 17.19 4.93 -9.76
CA ASP A 116 15.80 4.55 -9.98
C ASP A 116 15.67 3.79 -11.29
N ILE A 117 15.13 2.58 -11.21
CA ILE A 117 15.07 1.66 -12.35
C ILE A 117 13.71 1.72 -13.04
N GLY A 118 12.65 1.94 -12.27
CA GLY A 118 11.29 1.95 -12.78
C GLY A 118 10.26 1.44 -11.78
N ILE A 119 9.10 1.04 -12.31
CA ILE A 119 7.94 0.55 -11.57
C ILE A 119 7.63 -0.87 -12.02
N VAL A 120 7.38 -1.78 -11.07
CA VAL A 120 6.94 -3.14 -11.36
C VAL A 120 5.53 -3.11 -11.96
N THR A 121 5.35 -3.50 -13.22
CA THR A 121 4.04 -3.53 -13.89
C THR A 121 3.48 -4.94 -14.09
N SER A 122 4.30 -5.98 -13.92
CA SER A 122 3.84 -7.38 -13.90
C SER A 122 4.71 -8.23 -12.97
N ILE A 123 4.09 -9.21 -12.33
CA ILE A 123 4.75 -10.25 -11.54
C ILE A 123 4.20 -11.60 -11.98
N GLU A 124 5.10 -12.54 -12.27
CA GLU A 124 4.75 -13.90 -12.66
C GLU A 124 5.47 -14.93 -11.79
N SER A 125 4.72 -15.95 -11.37
CA SER A 125 5.24 -17.13 -10.69
C SER A 125 4.76 -18.37 -11.44
N ASN A 126 5.69 -19.20 -11.92
CA ASN A 126 5.37 -20.42 -12.68
C ASN A 126 4.39 -20.16 -13.85
N HIS A 127 4.65 -19.12 -14.65
CA HIS A 127 3.83 -18.68 -15.79
C HIS A 127 2.39 -18.24 -15.43
N LYS A 128 2.12 -17.95 -14.15
CA LYS A 128 0.86 -17.37 -13.70
C LYS A 128 1.10 -15.96 -13.19
N GLN A 129 0.30 -15.01 -13.67
CA GLN A 129 0.30 -13.65 -13.14
C GLN A 129 -0.22 -13.64 -11.70
N ILE A 130 0.48 -12.90 -10.85
CA ILE A 130 0.13 -12.69 -9.45
C ILE A 130 0.25 -11.20 -9.12
N GLU A 131 -0.53 -10.73 -8.15
CA GLU A 131 -0.49 -9.30 -7.77
C GLU A 131 0.67 -8.96 -6.82
N SER A 132 1.20 -9.97 -6.12
CA SER A 132 2.24 -9.79 -5.11
C SER A 132 3.03 -11.06 -4.84
N ALA A 133 4.26 -10.90 -4.37
CA ALA A 133 5.11 -11.98 -3.89
C ALA A 133 5.82 -11.59 -2.59
N ARG A 134 6.06 -12.58 -1.73
CA ARG A 134 6.70 -12.44 -0.41
C ARG A 134 8.04 -13.14 -0.36
N LYS A 135 8.77 -12.86 0.73
CA LYS A 135 10.03 -13.51 1.09
C LYS A 135 10.07 -15.01 0.78
N GLY A 136 11.14 -15.43 0.12
CA GLY A 136 11.44 -16.83 -0.23
C GLY A 136 10.88 -17.27 -1.58
N GLN A 137 10.06 -16.43 -2.24
CA GLN A 137 9.56 -16.74 -3.58
C GLN A 137 10.54 -16.27 -4.66
N GLU A 138 10.72 -17.11 -5.68
CA GLU A 138 11.37 -16.75 -6.94
C GLU A 138 10.29 -16.41 -7.97
N ILE A 139 10.40 -15.24 -8.58
CA ILE A 139 9.39 -14.67 -9.47
C ILE A 139 10.06 -13.99 -10.65
N CYS A 140 9.33 -13.86 -11.76
CA CYS A 140 9.70 -12.96 -12.85
C CYS A 140 8.98 -11.62 -12.65
N ILE A 141 9.72 -10.51 -12.76
CA ILE A 141 9.16 -9.16 -12.71
C ILE A 141 9.39 -8.44 -14.03
N LYS A 142 8.42 -7.63 -14.42
CA LYS A 142 8.53 -6.64 -15.50
C LYS A 142 8.58 -5.25 -14.89
N ILE A 143 9.64 -4.50 -15.16
CA ILE A 143 9.87 -3.14 -14.67
C ILE A 143 9.82 -2.19 -15.86
N GLU A 144 8.87 -1.26 -15.84
CA GLU A 144 8.76 -0.19 -16.83
C GLU A 144 9.46 1.07 -16.34
N PRO A 145 10.11 1.84 -17.23
CA PRO A 145 10.83 3.06 -16.84
C PRO A 145 9.87 4.11 -16.29
N ILE A 146 10.41 5.01 -15.45
CA ILE A 146 9.64 6.16 -14.95
C ILE A 146 9.35 7.10 -16.14
N PRO A 147 8.08 7.50 -16.37
CA PRO A 147 7.74 8.42 -17.43
C PRO A 147 8.52 9.74 -17.34
N GLY A 148 9.15 10.14 -18.44
CA GLY A 148 9.96 11.37 -18.49
C GLY A 148 11.43 11.20 -18.11
N GLU A 149 11.83 10.02 -17.62
CA GLU A 149 13.23 9.69 -17.36
C GLU A 149 13.85 8.84 -18.46
N SER A 150 15.18 8.90 -18.59
CA SER A 150 15.91 8.01 -19.50
C SER A 150 15.89 6.56 -18.95
N PRO A 151 15.44 5.57 -19.75
CA PRO A 151 15.36 4.19 -19.28
C PRO A 151 16.71 3.65 -18.84
N LYS A 152 16.75 3.03 -17.65
CA LYS A 152 17.93 2.32 -17.17
C LYS A 152 18.07 0.98 -17.88
N MET A 153 19.29 0.46 -17.85
CA MET A 153 19.69 -0.74 -18.58
C MET A 153 20.53 -1.63 -17.67
N PHE A 154 20.11 -2.89 -17.56
CA PHE A 154 20.86 -3.95 -16.89
C PHE A 154 22.16 -4.24 -17.65
N GLY A 155 23.27 -4.39 -16.93
CA GLY A 155 24.63 -4.52 -17.48
C GLY A 155 25.31 -3.20 -17.82
N ARG A 156 24.65 -2.05 -17.58
CA ARG A 156 25.25 -0.71 -17.74
C ARG A 156 25.08 0.16 -16.50
N HIS A 157 23.86 0.24 -15.97
CA HIS A 157 23.55 1.09 -14.81
C HIS A 157 23.52 0.31 -13.49
N PHE A 158 23.29 -1.00 -13.58
CA PHE A 158 23.32 -1.96 -12.48
C PHE A 158 23.57 -3.35 -13.08
N ASP A 159 24.04 -4.28 -12.27
CA ASP A 159 24.35 -5.65 -12.67
C ASP A 159 23.65 -6.69 -11.79
N ALA A 160 24.08 -7.95 -11.87
CA ALA A 160 23.43 -9.06 -11.17
C ALA A 160 23.83 -9.19 -9.69
N ASP A 161 24.95 -8.56 -9.29
CA ASP A 161 25.43 -8.54 -7.90
C ASP A 161 24.74 -7.44 -7.08
N ASP A 162 24.15 -6.46 -7.78
CA ASP A 162 23.33 -5.41 -7.18
C ASP A 162 22.03 -5.94 -6.56
N MET A 163 21.60 -5.28 -5.50
CA MET A 163 20.34 -5.55 -4.80
C MET A 163 19.29 -4.53 -5.22
N LEU A 164 18.06 -5.00 -5.48
CA LEU A 164 16.93 -4.12 -5.75
C LEU A 164 16.12 -3.91 -4.47
N VAL A 165 15.67 -2.68 -4.22
CA VAL A 165 14.76 -2.39 -3.09
C VAL A 165 13.58 -1.55 -3.55
N SER A 166 12.48 -1.63 -2.80
CA SER A 166 11.35 -0.72 -2.97
C SER A 166 11.77 0.72 -2.64
N LYS A 167 11.50 1.66 -3.53
CA LYS A 167 11.71 3.09 -3.29
C LYS A 167 10.57 3.64 -2.42
N ILE A 168 10.81 3.80 -1.12
CA ILE A 168 9.82 4.31 -0.18
C ILE A 168 9.95 5.82 0.05
N SER A 169 8.87 6.46 0.45
CA SER A 169 8.81 7.88 0.81
C SER A 169 8.13 8.06 2.17
N ARG A 170 8.19 9.28 2.73
CA ARG A 170 7.43 9.62 3.95
C ARG A 170 5.94 9.31 3.80
N GLN A 171 5.37 9.75 2.68
CA GLN A 171 3.96 9.56 2.37
C GLN A 171 3.59 8.08 2.24
N SER A 172 4.45 7.28 1.59
CA SER A 172 4.20 5.84 1.45
C SER A 172 4.27 5.11 2.79
N ILE A 173 5.21 5.48 3.66
CA ILE A 173 5.34 4.93 5.02
C ILE A 173 4.09 5.24 5.83
N ASP A 174 3.61 6.48 5.81
CA ASP A 174 2.45 6.89 6.59
C ASP A 174 1.17 6.24 6.07
N ALA A 175 0.99 6.14 4.74
CA ALA A 175 -0.10 5.37 4.14
C ALA A 175 -0.07 3.90 4.60
N CYS A 176 1.11 3.27 4.64
CA CYS A 176 1.24 1.90 5.16
C CYS A 176 0.85 1.78 6.64
N LYS A 177 1.18 2.76 7.49
CA LYS A 177 0.83 2.75 8.92
C LYS A 177 -0.65 2.92 9.16
N ASP A 178 -1.28 3.81 8.39
CA ASP A 178 -2.65 4.26 8.65
C ASP A 178 -3.68 3.32 8.02
N TYR A 179 -3.38 2.76 6.83
CA TYR A 179 -4.38 2.02 6.04
C TYR A 179 -4.02 0.56 5.74
N PHE A 180 -2.73 0.20 5.82
CA PHE A 180 -2.23 -1.14 5.44
C PHE A 180 -1.45 -1.84 6.56
N ARG A 181 -1.68 -1.46 7.81
CA ARG A 181 -0.94 -2.02 8.96
C ARG A 181 -1.09 -3.53 9.08
N ASP A 182 -2.29 -4.03 8.84
CA ASP A 182 -2.66 -5.44 8.96
C ASP A 182 -2.07 -6.30 7.83
N ASP A 183 -1.66 -5.68 6.71
CA ASP A 183 -1.05 -6.37 5.56
C ASP A 183 0.46 -6.64 5.78
N LEU A 184 1.07 -5.94 6.73
CA LEU A 184 2.50 -5.96 7.01
C LEU A 184 2.80 -6.75 8.28
N ILE A 185 3.62 -7.79 8.15
CA ILE A 185 4.08 -8.55 9.32
C ILE A 185 5.23 -7.81 10.02
N LYS A 186 5.58 -8.25 11.24
CA LYS A 186 6.66 -7.64 12.03
C LYS A 186 8.01 -7.56 11.27
N ALA A 187 8.30 -8.56 10.44
CA ALA A 187 9.50 -8.57 9.59
C ALA A 187 9.45 -7.48 8.51
N ASP A 188 8.29 -7.26 7.88
CA ASP A 188 8.09 -6.22 6.87
C ASP A 188 8.29 -4.83 7.49
N TRP A 189 7.76 -4.61 8.71
CA TRP A 189 8.00 -3.36 9.46
C TRP A 189 9.46 -3.16 9.85
N SER A 190 10.18 -4.24 10.16
CA SER A 190 11.62 -4.17 10.44
C SER A 190 12.39 -3.73 9.19
N LEU A 191 12.03 -4.25 8.02
CA LEU A 191 12.58 -3.82 6.73
C LEU A 191 12.19 -2.38 6.40
N MET A 192 10.96 -1.96 6.69
CA MET A 192 10.53 -0.57 6.52
C MET A 192 11.43 0.40 7.30
N VAL A 193 11.81 0.04 8.53
CA VAL A 193 12.73 0.85 9.35
C VAL A 193 14.16 0.84 8.78
N GLU A 194 14.64 -0.30 8.28
CA GLU A 194 15.93 -0.41 7.58
C GLU A 194 15.96 0.53 6.36
N LEU A 195 14.97 0.43 5.48
CA LEU A 195 14.86 1.26 4.29
C LEU A 195 14.66 2.73 4.63
N LYS A 196 13.87 3.06 5.67
CA LYS A 196 13.70 4.45 6.14
C LYS A 196 15.04 5.09 6.50
N LYS A 197 15.91 4.33 7.19
CA LYS A 197 17.27 4.78 7.54
C LYS A 197 18.17 4.87 6.30
N LEU A 198 18.08 3.88 5.41
CA LEU A 198 18.86 3.85 4.17
C LEU A 198 18.59 5.06 3.27
N PHE A 199 17.34 5.51 3.17
CA PHE A 199 16.93 6.67 2.39
C PHE A 199 16.94 8.00 3.19
N GLU A 200 17.44 8.00 4.43
CA GLU A 200 17.51 9.20 5.29
C GLU A 200 16.16 9.95 5.46
N ILE A 201 15.04 9.22 5.49
CA ILE A 201 13.71 9.83 5.56
C ILE A 201 13.44 10.27 7.02
N LEU A 202 13.28 11.56 7.27
CA LEU A 202 13.05 12.17 8.61
C LEU A 202 11.69 11.83 9.22
#